data_AF-A0A1H4G8R3-F1
#
_entry.id   AF-A0A1H4G8R3-F1
#
_cell.length_a   1.000
_cell.length_b   1.000
_cell.length_c   1.000
_cell.angle_alpha   90.00
_cell.angle_beta   90.00
_cell.angle_gamma   90.00
#
_symmetry.space_group_name_H-M   'P 1'
#
loop_
_entity.id
_entity.type
_entity.pdbx_description
1 polymer ?
#
loop_
_entity_poly.entity_id
_entity_poly.type
_entity_poly.pdbx_seq_one_letter_code
_entity_poly.pdbx_strand_id
1 'polypeptide(L)'
;MKSIAIWYKPLDFNLETIEKLDLHFNFWKIPNGTSKSHKFLDIGIKISNTKNIEALKIYFPVRIKDADFEDIVEKFIHKVDLVSAIFNENYKVISTATSKSFEIKDTKNEFVFNIYKTSISDLIFEDKYEGTVVSICIPKEEKTNYFRFRIKGDFINSLTTISRPTNSIFQSAFSEIEMIDFRVNEIRDLNHDLLEQINVERLLKIQKQHFFFICSKDEELIGNHQPFLSCRNLENYKWDDYVGNKKIDNQTYLAYHWKEKEVESVSTLIKTKYEKNNWKTIAKYTIFAVIFAVVVNLVSNWLYEVIKGI
;
A
#
# COMPACT_ATOMS: atom_id res chain seq x y z
N MET A 1 -9.22 5.58 -12.10
CA MET A 1 -8.25 4.50 -11.84
C MET A 1 -9.03 3.21 -11.73
N LYS A 2 -8.45 2.09 -12.19
CA LYS A 2 -9.12 0.79 -12.20
C LYS A 2 -9.02 0.16 -10.80
N SER A 3 -10.07 -0.56 -10.38
CA SER A 3 -10.19 -1.19 -9.06
C SER A 3 -9.55 -2.58 -9.03
N ILE A 4 -9.03 -3.02 -7.87
CA ILE A 4 -8.74 -4.45 -7.67
C ILE A 4 -10.04 -5.18 -7.35
N ALA A 5 -10.15 -6.46 -7.70
CA ALA A 5 -11.30 -7.29 -7.30
C ALA A 5 -10.82 -8.52 -6.53
N ILE A 6 -11.55 -8.91 -5.48
CA ILE A 6 -11.26 -10.09 -4.67
C ILE A 6 -12.51 -10.95 -4.56
N TRP A 7 -12.40 -12.20 -4.99
CA TRP A 7 -13.50 -13.16 -5.01
C TRP A 7 -12.95 -14.58 -4.85
N TYR A 8 -13.81 -15.59 -4.82
CA TYR A 8 -13.37 -16.98 -4.75
C TYR A 8 -14.15 -17.88 -5.70
N LYS A 9 -13.49 -18.94 -6.16
CA LYS A 9 -14.12 -20.06 -6.85
C LYS A 9 -14.56 -21.09 -5.81
N PRO A 10 -15.86 -21.40 -5.67
CA PRO A 10 -16.32 -22.42 -4.74
C PRO A 10 -15.99 -23.84 -5.22
N LEU A 11 -15.81 -24.78 -4.29
CA LEU A 11 -15.73 -26.21 -4.61
C LEU A 11 -17.11 -26.79 -4.92
N ASP A 12 -18.11 -26.42 -4.12
CA ASP A 12 -19.52 -26.74 -4.32
C ASP A 12 -20.32 -25.44 -4.43
N PHE A 13 -20.91 -25.22 -5.61
CA PHE A 13 -21.72 -24.05 -5.93
C PHE A 13 -23.06 -24.03 -5.19
N ASN A 14 -23.51 -25.16 -4.64
CA ASN A 14 -24.77 -25.25 -3.89
C ASN A 14 -24.62 -24.85 -2.42
N LEU A 15 -23.40 -24.90 -1.88
CA LEU A 15 -23.14 -24.52 -0.49
C LEU A 15 -23.08 -23.00 -0.36
N GLU A 16 -24.13 -22.36 0.15
CA GLU A 16 -24.07 -20.97 0.59
C GLU A 16 -23.16 -20.84 1.82
N THR A 17 -21.96 -20.30 1.63
CA THR A 17 -21.04 -19.97 2.72
C THR A 17 -20.95 -18.45 2.82
N ILE A 18 -21.41 -17.90 3.95
CA ILE A 18 -21.17 -16.50 4.31
C ILE A 18 -19.73 -16.41 4.82
N GLU A 19 -18.78 -16.44 3.88
CA GLU A 19 -17.38 -16.24 4.24
C GLU A 19 -17.15 -14.78 4.54
N LYS A 20 -16.81 -14.50 5.80
CA LYS A 20 -16.48 -13.15 6.22
C LYS A 20 -15.02 -12.88 5.88
N LEU A 21 -14.81 -11.80 5.13
CA LEU A 21 -13.50 -11.35 4.68
C LEU A 21 -13.05 -10.14 5.49
N ASP A 22 -11.93 -10.26 6.20
CA ASP A 22 -11.20 -9.09 6.70
C ASP A 22 -9.99 -8.80 5.80
N LEU A 23 -9.97 -7.59 5.25
CA LEU A 23 -8.88 -7.08 4.42
C LEU A 23 -7.95 -6.17 5.21
N HIS A 24 -6.65 -6.35 5.01
CA HIS A 24 -5.59 -5.53 5.60
C HIS A 24 -4.63 -5.06 4.51
N PHE A 25 -4.63 -3.78 4.23
CA PHE A 25 -3.76 -3.16 3.25
C PHE A 25 -2.76 -2.26 3.94
N ASN A 26 -1.47 -2.47 3.74
CA ASN A 26 -0.43 -1.56 4.21
C ASN A 26 0.32 -1.02 2.99
N PHE A 27 0.02 0.21 2.60
CA PHE A 27 0.74 0.91 1.54
C PHE A 27 1.95 1.63 2.13
N TRP A 28 3.14 1.13 1.84
CA TRP A 28 4.39 1.69 2.34
C TRP A 28 4.98 2.61 1.28
N LYS A 29 5.34 3.83 1.70
CA LYS A 29 6.09 4.83 0.94
C LYS A 29 7.30 5.26 1.75
N ILE A 30 8.42 4.59 1.51
CA ILE A 30 9.63 4.70 2.32
C ILE A 30 10.71 5.41 1.51
N PRO A 31 11.34 6.47 2.02
CA PRO A 31 12.50 7.07 1.37
C PRO A 31 13.62 6.03 1.18
N ASN A 32 14.33 6.07 0.06
CA ASN A 32 15.42 5.13 -0.23
C ASN A 32 16.78 5.83 -0.40
N GLY A 33 16.90 7.06 0.11
CA GLY A 33 18.10 7.90 -0.02
C GLY A 33 18.23 8.58 -1.39
N THR A 34 17.28 8.35 -2.31
CA THR A 34 17.20 9.05 -3.60
C THR A 34 15.95 9.93 -3.67
N SER A 35 15.77 10.65 -4.78
CA SER A 35 14.57 11.45 -5.03
C SER A 35 13.30 10.61 -5.25
N LYS A 36 13.40 9.28 -5.27
CA LYS A 36 12.25 8.36 -5.38
C LYS A 36 12.05 7.64 -4.06
N SER A 37 10.82 7.37 -3.67
CA SER A 37 10.51 6.48 -2.56
C SER A 37 10.49 5.02 -3.04
N HIS A 38 10.90 4.10 -2.17
CA HIS A 38 10.59 2.69 -2.27
C HIS A 38 9.13 2.50 -1.84
N LYS A 39 8.30 1.99 -2.77
CA LYS A 39 6.86 1.79 -2.54
C LYS A 39 6.48 0.33 -2.73
N PHE A 40 5.57 -0.15 -1.90
CA PHE A 40 4.95 -1.47 -2.04
C PHE A 40 3.64 -1.55 -1.26
N LEU A 41 2.82 -2.54 -1.57
CA LEU A 41 1.57 -2.81 -0.88
C LEU A 41 1.63 -4.19 -0.25
N ASP A 42 1.51 -4.27 1.08
CA ASP A 42 1.22 -5.54 1.73
C ASP A 42 -0.30 -5.76 1.71
N ILE A 43 -0.72 -6.94 1.29
CA ILE A 43 -2.12 -7.37 1.25
C ILE A 43 -2.28 -8.54 2.21
N GLY A 44 -3.19 -8.38 3.17
CA GLY A 44 -3.57 -9.37 4.15
C GLY A 44 -5.04 -9.75 3.99
N ILE A 45 -5.33 -11.04 3.83
CA ILE A 45 -6.67 -11.57 3.60
C ILE A 45 -6.97 -12.57 4.71
N LYS A 46 -7.96 -12.28 5.56
CA LYS A 46 -8.45 -13.18 6.60
C LYS A 46 -9.81 -13.73 6.20
N ILE A 47 -9.95 -15.05 6.19
CA ILE A 47 -11.19 -15.74 5.81
C ILE A 47 -11.58 -16.69 6.94
N SER A 48 -12.85 -16.65 7.37
CA SER A 48 -13.37 -17.46 8.48
C SER A 48 -13.31 -18.97 8.24
N ASN A 49 -13.60 -19.43 7.03
CA ASN A 49 -13.61 -20.83 6.66
C ASN A 49 -13.18 -20.97 5.19
N THR A 50 -12.29 -21.93 4.93
CA THR A 50 -11.69 -22.13 3.61
C THR A 50 -12.09 -23.48 3.00
N LYS A 51 -12.91 -24.28 3.70
CA LYS A 51 -13.31 -25.62 3.27
C LYS A 51 -13.97 -25.65 1.90
N ASN A 52 -14.82 -24.67 1.58
CA ASN A 52 -15.53 -24.58 0.30
C ASN A 52 -14.81 -23.70 -0.74
N ILE A 53 -13.56 -23.28 -0.49
CA ILE A 53 -12.83 -22.42 -1.42
C ILE A 53 -11.87 -23.29 -2.24
N GLU A 54 -12.09 -23.36 -3.54
CA GLU A 54 -11.18 -24.00 -4.48
C GLU A 54 -9.95 -23.12 -4.72
N ALA A 55 -10.19 -21.84 -5.01
CA ALA A 55 -9.16 -20.83 -5.24
C ALA A 55 -9.66 -19.45 -4.78
N LEU A 56 -8.80 -18.74 -4.07
CA LEU A 56 -8.97 -17.31 -3.78
C LEU A 56 -8.40 -16.52 -4.96
N LYS A 57 -9.16 -15.59 -5.53
CA LYS A 57 -8.76 -14.86 -6.74
C LYS A 57 -8.69 -13.37 -6.50
N ILE A 58 -7.66 -12.77 -7.08
CA ILE A 58 -7.40 -11.33 -6.98
C ILE A 58 -7.09 -10.80 -8.38
N TYR A 59 -7.89 -9.86 -8.85
CA TYR A 59 -7.64 -9.14 -10.08
C TYR A 59 -6.85 -7.87 -9.79
N PHE A 60 -5.77 -7.68 -10.54
CA PHE A 60 -5.02 -6.45 -10.60
C PHE A 60 -5.21 -5.82 -11.98
N PRO A 61 -5.53 -4.51 -12.07
CA PRO A 61 -5.81 -3.85 -13.34
C PRO A 61 -4.55 -3.43 -14.12
N VAL A 62 -3.48 -4.19 -13.94
CA VAL A 62 -2.22 -4.09 -14.64
C VAL A 62 -1.62 -5.49 -14.72
N ARG A 63 -0.59 -5.66 -15.54
CA ARG A 63 0.16 -6.90 -15.59
C ARG A 63 0.95 -7.11 -14.29
N ILE A 64 0.78 -8.26 -13.64
CA ILE A 64 1.57 -8.70 -12.48
C ILE A 64 2.42 -9.90 -12.90
N LYS A 65 3.72 -9.84 -12.62
CA LYS A 65 4.64 -10.97 -12.81
C LYS A 65 4.89 -11.67 -11.48
N ASP A 66 5.38 -12.91 -11.53
CA ASP A 66 5.78 -13.66 -10.34
C ASP A 66 6.76 -12.88 -9.45
N ALA A 67 7.69 -12.13 -10.05
CA ALA A 67 8.67 -11.31 -9.34
C ALA A 67 8.07 -10.10 -8.60
N ASP A 68 6.84 -9.69 -8.95
CA ASP A 68 6.11 -8.61 -8.28
C ASP A 68 5.40 -9.11 -7.02
N PHE A 69 5.24 -10.43 -6.86
CA PHE A 69 4.62 -11.08 -5.71
C PHE A 69 5.69 -11.62 -4.76
N GLU A 70 5.64 -11.22 -3.49
CA GLU A 70 6.56 -11.68 -2.46
C GLU A 70 5.79 -12.21 -1.24
N ASP A 71 6.03 -13.46 -0.85
CA ASP A 71 5.61 -13.91 0.49
C ASP A 71 6.41 -13.16 1.56
N ILE A 72 5.70 -12.66 2.57
CA ILE A 72 6.32 -11.88 3.65
C ILE A 72 6.09 -12.50 5.03
N VAL A 73 5.51 -13.71 5.12
CA VAL A 73 5.22 -14.36 6.40
C VAL A 73 6.50 -14.60 7.18
N GLU A 74 7.54 -15.12 6.52
CA GLU A 74 8.85 -15.37 7.12
C GLU A 74 9.53 -14.12 7.69
N LYS A 75 9.19 -12.93 7.19
CA LYS A 75 9.77 -11.68 7.68
C LYS A 75 9.31 -11.32 9.09
N PHE A 76 8.20 -11.87 9.55
CA PHE A 76 7.63 -11.54 10.86
C PHE A 76 7.22 -12.71 11.73
N ILE A 77 6.93 -13.88 11.17
CA ILE A 77 6.30 -14.98 11.92
C ILE A 77 7.14 -15.50 13.09
N HIS A 78 8.47 -15.41 12.98
CA HIS A 78 9.41 -15.83 14.02
C HIS A 78 9.71 -14.74 15.07
N LYS A 79 9.12 -13.55 14.93
CA LYS A 79 9.32 -12.40 15.81
C LYS A 79 7.99 -12.06 16.49
N VAL A 80 7.79 -12.59 17.71
CA VAL A 80 6.51 -12.49 18.45
C VAL A 80 6.07 -11.03 18.65
N ASP A 81 7.02 -10.14 18.90
CA ASP A 81 6.78 -8.70 19.03
C ASP A 81 6.28 -8.08 17.70
N LEU A 82 6.83 -8.51 16.56
CA LEU A 82 6.40 -8.03 15.25
C LEU A 82 5.04 -8.61 14.84
N VAL A 83 4.76 -9.88 15.13
CA VAL A 83 3.41 -10.46 15.00
C VAL A 83 2.42 -9.63 15.81
N SER A 84 2.74 -9.35 17.07
CA SER A 84 1.87 -8.58 17.95
C SER A 84 1.66 -7.14 17.45
N ALA A 85 2.70 -6.51 16.88
CA ALA A 85 2.62 -5.19 16.29
C ALA A 85 1.78 -5.14 14.99
N ILE A 86 1.89 -6.15 14.13
CA ILE A 86 1.13 -6.27 12.88
C ILE A 86 -0.37 -6.40 13.15
N PHE A 87 -0.74 -7.25 14.11
CA PHE A 87 -2.15 -7.50 14.44
C PHE A 87 -2.70 -6.61 15.55
N ASN A 88 -1.85 -5.81 16.20
CA ASN A 88 -2.18 -4.96 17.34
C ASN A 88 -2.82 -5.73 18.51
N GLU A 89 -2.34 -6.96 18.74
CA GLU A 89 -2.84 -7.89 19.75
C GLU A 89 -1.69 -8.74 20.28
N ASN A 90 -1.77 -9.16 21.55
CA ASN A 90 -0.74 -10.02 22.13
C ASN A 90 -0.98 -11.48 21.73
N TYR A 91 -0.20 -11.96 20.77
CA TYR A 91 -0.34 -13.30 20.22
C TYR A 91 0.86 -14.20 20.48
N LYS A 92 0.60 -15.50 20.46
CA LYS A 92 1.60 -16.57 20.46
C LYS A 92 1.55 -17.28 19.12
N VAL A 93 2.72 -17.67 18.62
CA VAL A 93 2.86 -18.42 17.38
C VAL A 93 3.24 -19.85 17.72
N ILE A 94 2.48 -20.82 17.23
CA ILE A 94 2.77 -22.24 17.29
C ILE A 94 3.10 -22.71 15.88
N SER A 95 4.28 -23.30 15.71
CA SER A 95 4.73 -23.87 14.45
C SER A 95 4.94 -25.37 14.60
N THR A 96 4.67 -26.11 13.54
CA THR A 96 5.10 -27.50 13.36
C THR A 96 6.14 -27.53 12.24
N ALA A 97 7.22 -28.29 12.43
CA ALA A 97 8.41 -28.23 11.57
C ALA A 97 8.15 -28.54 10.07
N THR A 98 7.02 -29.16 9.73
CA THR A 98 6.67 -29.60 8.38
C THR A 98 5.50 -28.84 7.75
N SER A 99 4.94 -27.83 8.41
CA SER A 99 3.73 -27.13 7.97
C SER A 99 4.05 -25.76 7.37
N LYS A 100 3.36 -25.40 6.28
CA LYS A 100 3.29 -24.01 5.77
C LYS A 100 2.37 -23.10 6.61
N SER A 101 1.64 -23.69 7.57
CA SER A 101 0.64 -23.03 8.40
C SER A 101 1.15 -22.86 9.84
N PHE A 102 0.97 -21.66 10.39
CA PHE A 102 1.36 -21.26 11.73
C PHE A 102 0.11 -20.93 12.54
N GLU A 103 -0.09 -21.63 13.65
CA GLU A 103 -1.25 -21.43 14.51
C GLU A 103 -1.03 -20.21 15.42
N ILE A 104 -1.99 -19.30 15.41
CA ILE A 104 -2.00 -18.10 16.25
C ILE A 104 -2.94 -18.29 17.42
N LYS A 105 -2.40 -18.12 18.63
CA LYS A 105 -3.15 -18.17 19.88
C LYS A 105 -3.15 -16.84 20.62
N ASP A 106 -4.21 -16.60 21.37
CA ASP A 106 -4.32 -15.43 22.24
C ASP A 106 -3.58 -15.63 23.58
N THR A 107 -3.71 -14.64 24.48
CA THR A 107 -3.10 -14.69 25.81
C THR A 107 -3.68 -15.81 26.70
N LYS A 108 -4.91 -16.25 26.43
CA LYS A 108 -5.60 -17.37 27.10
C LYS A 108 -5.25 -18.74 26.50
N ASN A 109 -4.37 -18.78 25.50
CA ASN A 109 -3.97 -19.98 24.78
C ASN A 109 -5.11 -20.61 23.96
N GLU A 110 -6.09 -19.79 23.55
CA GLU A 110 -7.17 -20.16 22.66
C GLU A 110 -6.77 -19.91 21.20
N PHE A 111 -7.22 -20.77 20.30
CA PHE A 111 -7.01 -20.62 18.85
C PHE A 111 -7.71 -19.37 18.33
N VAL A 112 -7.03 -18.57 17.51
CA VAL A 112 -7.61 -17.38 16.87
C VAL A 112 -7.71 -17.56 15.35
N PHE A 113 -6.58 -17.89 14.69
CA PHE A 113 -6.49 -18.16 13.25
C PHE A 113 -5.17 -18.85 12.90
N ASN A 114 -5.09 -19.37 11.68
CA ASN A 114 -3.85 -19.83 11.07
C ASN A 114 -3.26 -18.74 10.17
N ILE A 115 -1.94 -18.58 10.15
CA ILE A 115 -1.23 -17.81 9.12
C ILE A 115 -0.62 -18.80 8.14
N TYR A 116 -0.99 -18.70 6.88
CA TYR A 116 -0.44 -19.53 5.82
C TYR A 116 0.69 -18.81 5.08
N LYS A 117 1.84 -19.45 4.99
CA LYS A 117 2.98 -19.02 4.18
C LYS A 117 2.78 -19.46 2.73
N THR A 118 2.52 -18.48 1.87
CA THR A 118 2.29 -18.73 0.44
C THR A 118 3.63 -18.94 -0.27
N SER A 119 3.62 -19.71 -1.35
CA SER A 119 4.77 -19.89 -2.24
C SER A 119 4.33 -19.80 -3.69
N ILE A 120 5.28 -19.62 -4.60
CA ILE A 120 4.99 -19.48 -6.04
C ILE A 120 4.21 -20.69 -6.58
N SER A 121 4.46 -21.90 -6.06
CA SER A 121 3.70 -23.10 -6.46
C SER A 121 2.23 -23.07 -6.08
N ASP A 122 1.84 -22.20 -5.15
CA ASP A 122 0.46 -22.01 -4.71
C ASP A 122 -0.27 -20.95 -5.55
N LEU A 123 0.42 -20.33 -6.53
CA LEU A 123 -0.08 -19.20 -7.32
C LEU A 123 -0.23 -19.56 -8.79
N ILE A 124 -1.29 -19.05 -9.41
CA ILE A 124 -1.51 -19.11 -10.85
C ILE A 124 -1.79 -17.70 -11.34
N PHE A 125 -1.01 -17.24 -12.32
CA PHE A 125 -1.13 -15.92 -12.92
C PHE A 125 -1.76 -16.03 -14.31
N GLU A 126 -2.85 -15.33 -14.54
CA GLU A 126 -3.56 -15.31 -15.82
C GLU A 126 -3.73 -13.86 -16.32
N ASP A 127 -3.07 -13.52 -17.42
CA ASP A 127 -3.23 -12.22 -18.09
C ASP A 127 -4.58 -12.20 -18.84
N LYS A 128 -5.60 -11.57 -18.23
CA LYS A 128 -6.99 -11.51 -18.72
C LYS A 128 -7.65 -10.19 -18.32
N TYR A 129 -8.71 -9.80 -19.03
CA TYR A 129 -9.53 -8.61 -18.71
C TYR A 129 -8.74 -7.29 -18.65
N GLU A 130 -7.69 -7.16 -19.46
CA GLU A 130 -6.75 -6.01 -19.45
C GLU A 130 -5.97 -5.85 -18.13
N GLY A 131 -5.78 -6.95 -17.39
CA GLY A 131 -4.97 -7.01 -16.19
C GLY A 131 -4.46 -8.42 -15.94
N THR A 132 -4.21 -8.75 -14.67
CA THR A 132 -3.79 -10.09 -14.26
C THR A 132 -4.71 -10.58 -13.15
N VAL A 133 -5.23 -11.80 -13.31
CA VAL A 133 -5.90 -12.54 -12.24
C VAL A 133 -4.87 -13.45 -11.58
N VAL A 134 -4.66 -13.25 -10.28
CA VAL A 134 -3.83 -14.11 -9.44
C VAL A 134 -4.75 -15.03 -8.66
N SER A 135 -4.71 -16.32 -8.96
CA SER A 135 -5.40 -17.37 -8.21
C SER A 135 -4.46 -17.98 -7.18
N ILE A 136 -4.91 -18.07 -5.93
CA ILE A 136 -4.18 -18.63 -4.80
C ILE A 136 -4.86 -19.92 -4.38
N CYS A 137 -4.13 -21.03 -4.47
CA CYS A 137 -4.54 -22.31 -3.92
C CYS A 137 -4.33 -22.29 -2.40
N ILE A 138 -5.43 -22.27 -1.65
CA ILE A 138 -5.42 -22.16 -0.19
C ILE A 138 -5.72 -23.51 0.48
N PRO A 139 -5.22 -23.76 1.71
CA PRO A 139 -5.60 -24.94 2.47
C PRO A 139 -7.12 -24.96 2.70
N LYS A 140 -7.72 -26.15 2.67
CA LYS A 140 -9.17 -26.36 2.81
C LYS A 140 -9.49 -26.76 4.24
N GLU A 141 -9.75 -25.78 5.09
CA GLU A 141 -9.92 -25.98 6.53
C GLU A 141 -11.20 -25.33 7.06
N GLU A 142 -11.86 -25.98 8.01
CA GLU A 142 -12.93 -25.40 8.83
C GLU A 142 -12.38 -24.48 9.93
N LYS A 143 -11.41 -23.63 9.56
CA LYS A 143 -10.71 -22.73 10.46
C LYS A 143 -10.46 -21.40 9.77
N THR A 144 -10.35 -20.36 10.59
CA THR A 144 -9.95 -19.04 10.14
C THR A 144 -8.52 -19.07 9.63
N ASN A 145 -8.30 -18.63 8.40
CA ASN A 145 -7.00 -18.60 7.76
C ASN A 145 -6.65 -17.16 7.34
N TYR A 146 -5.39 -16.79 7.50
CA TYR A 146 -4.83 -15.50 7.15
C TYR A 146 -3.68 -15.66 6.16
N PHE A 147 -3.78 -14.95 5.04
CA PHE A 147 -2.79 -14.92 3.98
C PHE A 147 -2.19 -13.52 3.93
N ARG A 148 -0.86 -13.39 3.86
CA ARG A 148 -0.22 -12.09 3.76
C ARG A 148 0.97 -12.11 2.81
N PHE A 149 0.90 -11.27 1.78
CA PHE A 149 1.92 -11.15 0.75
C PHE A 149 2.11 -9.68 0.38
N ARG A 150 3.20 -9.39 -0.32
CA ARG A 150 3.57 -8.06 -0.78
C ARG A 150 3.52 -8.00 -2.30
N ILE A 151 2.92 -6.93 -2.81
CA ILE A 151 2.91 -6.58 -4.23
C ILE A 151 3.85 -5.41 -4.47
N LYS A 152 4.67 -5.53 -5.52
CA LYS A 152 5.62 -4.52 -6.02
C LYS A 152 5.35 -4.23 -7.49
N GLY A 153 6.25 -3.47 -8.12
CA GLY A 153 6.23 -3.25 -9.56
C GLY A 153 5.19 -2.22 -10.03
N ASP A 154 4.71 -2.40 -11.24
CA ASP A 154 3.93 -1.39 -11.96
C ASP A 154 2.57 -1.11 -11.33
N PHE A 155 1.99 -2.09 -10.63
CA PHE A 155 0.74 -1.91 -9.89
C PHE A 155 0.87 -0.80 -8.85
N ILE A 156 1.99 -0.75 -8.13
CA ILE A 156 2.23 0.27 -7.11
C ILE A 156 2.32 1.66 -7.73
N ASN A 157 2.94 1.78 -8.90
CA ASN A 157 2.98 3.03 -9.64
C ASN A 157 1.57 3.43 -10.12
N SER A 158 0.74 2.46 -10.51
CA SER A 158 -0.63 2.68 -10.98
C SER A 158 -1.59 3.20 -9.89
N LEU A 159 -1.27 2.99 -8.61
CA LEU A 159 -2.04 3.52 -7.47
C LEU A 159 -1.78 5.01 -7.21
N THR A 160 -0.77 5.60 -7.85
CA THR A 160 -0.28 6.94 -7.51
C THR A 160 -0.28 7.86 -8.72
N THR A 161 -0.84 9.05 -8.57
CA THR A 161 -0.77 10.13 -9.55
C THR A 161 0.06 11.27 -8.97
N ILE A 162 1.17 11.61 -9.62
CA ILE A 162 2.04 12.71 -9.21
C ILE A 162 1.60 13.98 -9.95
N SER A 163 1.29 15.02 -9.19
CA SER A 163 0.98 16.35 -9.73
C SER A 163 2.04 17.35 -9.27
N ARG A 164 2.54 18.15 -10.22
CA ARG A 164 3.38 19.32 -9.90
C ARG A 164 2.50 20.56 -9.93
N PRO A 165 2.46 21.37 -8.87
CA PRO A 165 1.65 22.59 -8.87
C PRO A 165 2.09 23.49 -10.03
N THR A 166 1.16 23.85 -10.91
CA THR A 166 1.45 24.57 -12.16
C THR A 166 1.86 26.02 -11.93
N ASN A 167 1.48 26.61 -10.79
CA ASN A 167 1.41 28.07 -10.65
C ASN A 167 2.53 28.72 -9.82
N SER A 168 3.65 28.04 -9.60
CA SER A 168 4.85 28.71 -9.11
C SER A 168 6.11 27.94 -9.49
N ILE A 169 6.93 28.54 -10.35
CA ILE A 169 8.27 28.05 -10.71
C ILE A 169 9.10 27.79 -9.45
N PHE A 170 8.84 28.51 -8.34
CA PHE A 170 9.45 28.27 -7.05
C PHE A 170 8.80 27.10 -6.31
N GLN A 171 7.48 27.09 -6.09
CA GLN A 171 6.82 26.08 -5.26
C GLN A 171 6.91 24.65 -5.84
N SER A 172 6.84 24.53 -7.16
CA SER A 172 7.02 23.26 -7.89
C SER A 172 8.45 22.72 -7.81
N ALA A 173 9.44 23.58 -7.51
CA ALA A 173 10.82 23.17 -7.32
C ALA A 173 11.10 22.61 -5.93
N PHE A 174 10.32 23.03 -4.92
CA PHE A 174 10.50 22.66 -3.52
C PHE A 174 9.48 21.68 -2.98
N SER A 175 8.40 21.38 -3.70
CA SER A 175 7.39 20.43 -3.25
C SER A 175 6.80 19.61 -4.39
N GLU A 176 6.41 18.38 -4.07
CA GLU A 176 5.66 17.50 -4.97
C GLU A 176 4.38 17.04 -4.28
N ILE A 177 3.27 17.07 -5.02
CA ILE A 177 1.98 16.59 -4.54
C ILE A 177 1.74 15.23 -5.17
N GLU A 178 1.49 14.23 -4.35
CA GLU A 178 1.15 12.88 -4.78
C GLU A 178 -0.25 12.51 -4.29
N MET A 179 -1.08 12.05 -5.22
CA MET A 179 -2.40 11.52 -4.95
C MET A 179 -2.35 9.99 -5.04
N ILE A 180 -2.85 9.31 -4.02
CA ILE A 180 -2.97 7.85 -3.95
C ILE A 180 -4.48 7.54 -4.00
N ASP A 181 -4.93 6.78 -5.00
CA ASP A 181 -6.33 6.34 -5.13
C ASP A 181 -6.34 4.81 -5.14
N PHE A 182 -6.81 4.23 -4.03
CA PHE A 182 -6.86 2.79 -3.81
C PHE A 182 -8.31 2.32 -3.75
N ARG A 183 -8.67 1.36 -4.59
CA ARG A 183 -10.05 0.87 -4.70
C ARG A 183 -10.09 -0.65 -4.73
N VAL A 184 -11.07 -1.22 -4.04
CA VAL A 184 -11.33 -2.66 -3.96
C VAL A 184 -12.80 -2.93 -4.25
N ASN A 185 -13.08 -3.90 -5.11
CA ASN A 185 -14.41 -4.37 -5.49
C ASN A 185 -15.33 -3.25 -6.03
N GLU A 186 -14.78 -2.18 -6.61
CA GLU A 186 -15.61 -1.14 -7.25
C GLU A 186 -16.10 -1.63 -8.61
N ILE A 187 -17.28 -2.28 -8.60
CA ILE A 187 -17.90 -2.96 -9.75
C ILE A 187 -17.95 -2.08 -11.00
N ARG A 188 -18.21 -0.78 -10.84
CA ARG A 188 -18.28 0.20 -11.93
C ARG A 188 -16.97 0.39 -12.70
N ASP A 189 -15.84 0.02 -12.08
CA ASP A 189 -14.50 0.15 -12.64
C ASP A 189 -13.99 -1.19 -13.22
N LEU A 190 -14.77 -2.28 -13.15
CA LEU A 190 -14.40 -3.63 -13.62
C LEU A 190 -14.92 -3.93 -15.03
N ASN A 191 -14.17 -4.75 -15.76
CA ASN A 191 -14.56 -5.23 -17.10
C ASN A 191 -15.79 -6.17 -17.02
N HIS A 192 -16.66 -6.13 -18.03
CA HIS A 192 -17.91 -6.92 -18.06
C HIS A 192 -17.67 -8.44 -17.99
N ASP A 193 -16.69 -8.96 -18.72
CA ASP A 193 -16.37 -10.39 -18.72
C ASP A 193 -15.82 -10.85 -17.36
N LEU A 194 -15.08 -9.97 -16.66
CA LEU A 194 -14.64 -10.22 -15.29
C LEU A 194 -15.85 -10.26 -14.32
N LEU A 195 -16.81 -9.35 -14.49
CA LEU A 195 -18.03 -9.34 -13.69
C LEU A 195 -18.88 -10.60 -13.92
N GLU A 196 -19.00 -11.06 -15.17
CA GLU A 196 -19.64 -12.34 -15.47
C GLU A 196 -18.95 -13.51 -14.77
N GLN A 197 -17.61 -13.56 -14.79
CA GLN A 197 -16.87 -14.58 -14.05
C GLN A 197 -17.14 -14.51 -12.55
N ILE A 198 -17.08 -13.31 -11.95
CA ILE A 198 -17.33 -13.11 -10.52
C ILE A 198 -18.76 -13.53 -10.13
N ASN A 199 -19.74 -13.29 -11.00
CA ASN A 199 -21.14 -13.67 -10.80
C ASN A 199 -21.37 -15.19 -10.87
N VAL A 200 -20.64 -15.89 -11.74
CA VAL A 200 -20.66 -17.37 -11.80
C VAL A 200 -19.94 -17.97 -10.60
N GLU A 201 -18.81 -17.38 -10.23
CA GLU A 201 -18.09 -17.67 -9.00
C GLU A 201 -18.75 -16.90 -7.84
N ARG A 202 -17.99 -16.42 -6.86
CA ARG A 202 -18.59 -15.69 -5.73
C ARG A 202 -17.72 -14.53 -5.23
N LEU A 203 -18.28 -13.33 -5.25
CA LEU A 203 -17.67 -12.16 -4.59
C LEU A 203 -17.66 -12.35 -3.07
N LEU A 204 -16.54 -12.01 -2.42
CA LEU A 204 -16.44 -12.04 -0.97
C LEU A 204 -17.03 -10.76 -0.38
N LYS A 205 -17.88 -10.89 0.65
CA LYS A 205 -18.41 -9.75 1.41
C LYS A 205 -17.36 -9.26 2.39
N ILE A 206 -17.00 -7.98 2.29
CA ILE A 206 -15.97 -7.38 3.14
C ILE A 206 -16.59 -7.05 4.49
N GLN A 207 -16.30 -7.88 5.49
CA GLN A 207 -16.72 -7.64 6.87
C GLN A 207 -15.97 -6.44 7.46
N LYS A 208 -14.67 -6.36 7.15
CA LYS A 208 -13.79 -5.33 7.69
C LYS A 208 -12.68 -5.02 6.71
N GLN A 209 -12.37 -3.74 6.54
CA GLN A 209 -11.17 -3.33 5.82
C GLN A 209 -10.34 -2.41 6.70
N HIS A 210 -9.04 -2.70 6.78
CA HIS A 210 -8.02 -1.84 7.32
C HIS A 210 -7.13 -1.36 6.18
N PHE A 211 -6.99 -0.05 6.01
CA PHE A 211 -6.01 0.54 5.11
C PHE A 211 -5.04 1.40 5.91
N PHE A 212 -3.76 1.07 5.84
CA PHE A 212 -2.68 1.84 6.42
C PHE A 212 -1.86 2.50 5.32
N PHE A 213 -1.75 3.81 5.35
CA PHE A 213 -0.73 4.53 4.61
C PHE A 213 0.47 4.79 5.53
N ILE A 214 1.62 4.26 5.16
CA ILE A 214 2.83 4.33 5.98
C ILE A 214 3.90 5.11 5.22
N CYS A 215 4.30 6.26 5.76
CA CYS A 215 5.22 7.19 5.11
C CYS A 215 6.22 7.80 6.09
N SER A 216 7.23 8.50 5.57
CA SER A 216 8.15 9.30 6.40
C SER A 216 7.39 10.40 7.13
N LYS A 217 7.86 10.79 8.33
CA LYS A 217 7.37 11.97 9.05
C LYS A 217 7.43 13.28 8.26
N ASP A 218 8.29 13.34 7.24
CA ASP A 218 8.46 14.52 6.37
C ASP A 218 7.43 14.56 5.22
N GLU A 219 6.57 13.54 5.12
CA GLU A 219 5.43 13.53 4.22
C GLU A 219 4.23 14.16 4.93
N GLU A 220 3.68 15.22 4.35
CA GLU A 220 2.51 15.91 4.88
C GLU A 220 1.24 15.36 4.22
N LEU A 221 0.27 14.92 5.02
CA LEU A 221 -1.07 14.57 4.55
C LEU A 221 -1.89 15.85 4.38
N ILE A 222 -2.11 16.28 3.13
CA ILE A 222 -2.79 17.54 2.80
C ILE A 222 -4.24 17.36 2.34
N GLY A 223 -4.70 16.11 2.21
CA GLY A 223 -6.09 15.83 1.89
C GLY A 223 -6.40 14.33 1.89
N ASN A 224 -7.66 14.02 2.12
CA ASN A 224 -8.18 12.67 2.23
C ASN A 224 -9.70 12.71 2.00
N HIS A 225 -10.25 11.75 1.26
CA HIS A 225 -11.69 11.71 1.01
C HIS A 225 -12.49 11.41 2.28
N GLN A 226 -11.97 10.52 3.14
CA GLN A 226 -12.54 10.18 4.44
C GLN A 226 -11.52 10.49 5.55
N PRO A 227 -11.93 11.01 6.73
CA PRO A 227 -11.04 11.21 7.86
C PRO A 227 -10.38 9.87 8.28
N PHE A 228 -9.07 9.90 8.54
CA PHE A 228 -8.40 8.73 9.10
C PHE A 228 -8.86 8.52 10.55
N LEU A 229 -8.95 7.26 10.96
CA LEU A 229 -9.34 6.86 12.31
C LEU A 229 -8.24 7.17 13.33
N SER A 230 -6.98 6.91 12.97
CA SER A 230 -5.84 7.17 13.83
C SER A 230 -4.56 7.40 13.03
N CYS A 231 -3.60 8.07 13.66
CA CYS A 231 -2.23 8.19 13.18
C CYS A 231 -1.29 7.83 14.32
N ARG A 232 -0.30 6.98 14.06
CA ARG A 232 0.70 6.58 15.05
C ARG A 232 2.10 6.57 14.48
N ASN A 233 3.07 6.87 15.33
CA ASN A 233 4.47 6.65 15.03
C ASN A 233 4.78 5.14 15.03
N LEU A 234 5.54 4.67 14.06
CA LEU A 234 6.05 3.30 14.06
C LEU A 234 7.45 3.25 14.66
N GLU A 235 7.66 2.26 15.53
CA GLU A 235 8.95 1.99 16.15
C GLU A 235 9.94 1.43 15.11
N ASN A 236 10.72 2.29 14.47
CA ASN A 236 11.52 1.98 13.28
C ASN A 236 12.38 0.71 13.42
N TYR A 237 12.99 0.50 14.60
CA TYR A 237 13.86 -0.65 14.87
C TYR A 237 13.18 -2.02 14.70
N LYS A 238 11.84 -2.10 14.85
CA LYS A 238 11.07 -3.34 14.65
C LYS A 238 10.82 -3.67 13.18
N TRP A 239 10.82 -2.67 12.31
CA TRP A 239 10.31 -2.78 10.94
C TRP A 239 11.40 -2.86 9.87
N ASP A 240 12.67 -2.58 10.21
CA ASP A 240 13.78 -2.53 9.24
C ASP A 240 13.89 -3.81 8.40
N ASP A 241 13.96 -4.98 9.05
CA ASP A 241 14.05 -6.28 8.38
C ASP A 241 12.76 -6.63 7.62
N TYR A 242 11.61 -6.17 8.13
CA TYR A 242 10.30 -6.41 7.53
C TYR A 242 10.15 -5.65 6.21
N VAL A 243 10.62 -4.40 6.18
CA VAL A 243 10.59 -3.56 4.98
C VAL A 243 11.60 -4.07 3.96
N GLY A 244 12.80 -4.47 4.39
CA GLY A 244 13.85 -4.98 3.52
C GLY A 244 14.56 -3.90 2.69
N ASN A 245 14.55 -2.64 3.16
CA ASN A 245 15.29 -1.54 2.55
C ASN A 245 16.53 -1.19 3.38
N LYS A 246 17.55 -0.57 2.77
CA LYS A 246 18.73 -0.10 3.52
C LYS A 246 18.29 0.91 4.58
N LYS A 247 18.80 0.75 5.81
CA LYS A 247 18.55 1.70 6.89
C LYS A 247 18.97 3.10 6.46
N ILE A 248 18.06 4.05 6.58
CA ILE A 248 18.38 5.46 6.56
C ILE A 248 18.32 5.91 8.01
N ASP A 249 19.44 6.41 8.53
CA ASP A 249 19.52 6.83 9.92
C ASP A 249 18.46 7.89 10.25
N ASN A 250 17.92 7.81 11.47
CA ASN A 250 16.92 8.74 12.02
C ASN A 250 15.61 8.86 11.23
N GLN A 251 15.28 7.88 10.41
CA GLN A 251 14.00 7.86 9.71
C GLN A 251 12.87 7.46 10.66
N THR A 252 11.83 8.29 10.77
CA THR A 252 10.61 8.01 11.54
C THR A 252 9.44 7.81 10.60
N TYR A 253 8.70 6.72 10.77
CA TYR A 253 7.50 6.45 9.97
C TYR A 253 6.20 6.79 10.70
N LEU A 254 5.27 7.40 9.99
CA LEU A 254 3.89 7.59 10.44
C LEU A 254 2.99 6.59 9.72
N ALA A 255 2.06 5.98 10.48
CA ALA A 255 1.04 5.09 9.95
C ALA A 255 -0.34 5.72 10.14
N TYR A 256 -0.93 6.17 9.03
CA TYR A 256 -2.30 6.69 8.97
C TYR A 256 -3.26 5.54 8.70
N HIS A 257 -4.34 5.44 9.46
CA HIS A 257 -5.22 4.29 9.46
C HIS A 257 -6.66 4.67 9.08
N TRP A 258 -7.19 4.02 8.04
CA TRP A 258 -8.61 4.02 7.69
C TRP A 258 -9.22 2.65 7.96
N LYS A 259 -10.48 2.66 8.39
CA LYS A 259 -11.20 1.44 8.72
C LYS A 259 -12.64 1.53 8.25
N GLU A 260 -13.07 0.50 7.54
CA GLU A 260 -14.45 0.31 7.10
C GLU A 260 -14.98 -1.04 7.59
N LYS A 261 -16.30 -1.16 7.74
CA LYS A 261 -16.98 -2.36 8.25
C LYS A 261 -18.24 -2.61 7.45
N GLU A 262 -18.51 -3.88 7.15
CA GLU A 262 -19.72 -4.37 6.47
C GLU A 262 -19.99 -3.60 5.17
N VAL A 263 -19.03 -3.63 4.25
CA VAL A 263 -19.05 -2.90 2.95
C VAL A 263 -18.92 -3.87 1.77
N GLU A 264 -19.45 -3.47 0.62
CA GLU A 264 -19.33 -4.27 -0.62
C GLU A 264 -18.07 -3.89 -1.42
N SER A 265 -17.72 -2.61 -1.41
CA SER A 265 -16.54 -2.03 -2.04
C SER A 265 -15.90 -1.00 -1.12
N VAL A 266 -14.62 -0.71 -1.36
CA VAL A 266 -13.87 0.30 -0.60
C VAL A 266 -13.10 1.21 -1.53
N SER A 267 -13.08 2.50 -1.20
CA SER A 267 -12.33 3.52 -1.92
C SER A 267 -11.60 4.44 -0.94
N THR A 268 -10.28 4.49 -1.04
CA THR A 268 -9.41 5.33 -0.22
C THR A 268 -8.61 6.26 -1.12
N LEU A 269 -8.96 7.55 -1.08
CA LEU A 269 -8.25 8.61 -1.76
C LEU A 269 -7.45 9.45 -0.75
N ILE A 270 -6.15 9.54 -0.96
CA ILE A 270 -5.18 10.23 -0.12
C ILE A 270 -4.39 11.23 -0.97
N LYS A 271 -4.16 12.42 -0.45
CA LYS A 271 -3.34 13.45 -1.07
C LYS A 271 -2.22 13.83 -0.10
N THR A 272 -1.00 13.69 -0.58
CA THR A 272 0.22 13.92 0.18
C THR A 272 1.07 14.98 -0.48
N LYS A 273 1.86 15.66 0.33
CA LYS A 273 2.83 16.65 -0.11
C LYS A 273 4.17 16.30 0.52
N TYR A 274 5.18 16.19 -0.33
CA TYR A 274 6.56 15.97 0.10
C TYR A 274 7.42 17.18 -0.24
N GLU A 275 8.22 17.63 0.71
CA GLU A 275 9.18 18.71 0.50
C GLU A 275 10.50 18.19 -0.09
N LYS A 276 10.86 18.72 -1.26
CA LYS A 276 12.12 18.41 -1.95
C LYS A 276 13.20 19.36 -1.47
N ASN A 277 13.89 18.98 -0.41
CA ASN A 277 15.13 19.67 -0.01
C ASN A 277 16.30 19.20 -0.87
N ASN A 278 16.48 19.84 -2.02
CA ASN A 278 17.61 19.61 -2.90
C ASN A 278 18.57 20.79 -2.84
N TRP A 279 19.72 20.61 -2.19
CA TRP A 279 20.76 21.66 -2.09
C TRP A 279 21.20 22.18 -3.45
N LYS A 280 21.17 21.35 -4.51
CA LYS A 280 21.46 21.81 -5.88
C LYS A 280 20.39 22.78 -6.39
N THR A 281 19.12 22.52 -6.06
CA THR A 281 18.01 23.42 -6.36
C THR A 281 18.18 24.73 -5.59
N ILE A 282 18.44 24.66 -4.28
CA ILE A 282 18.69 25.82 -3.43
C ILE A 282 19.84 26.67 -4.01
N ALA A 283 21.01 26.07 -4.25
CA ALA A 283 22.17 26.74 -4.81
C ALA A 283 21.88 27.40 -6.17
N LYS A 284 21.12 26.73 -7.06
CA LYS A 284 20.70 27.31 -8.35
C LYS A 284 19.85 28.56 -8.17
N TYR A 285 18.88 28.54 -7.25
CA TYR A 285 18.05 29.71 -6.96
C TYR A 285 18.85 30.82 -6.26
N THR A 286 19.80 30.48 -5.39
CA THR A 286 20.71 31.45 -4.78
C THR A 286 21.58 32.14 -5.83
N ILE A 287 22.18 31.39 -6.76
CA ILE A 287 22.97 31.95 -7.87
C ILE A 287 22.10 32.86 -8.74
N PHE A 288 20.90 32.43 -9.09
CA PHE A 288 19.96 33.26 -9.85
C PHE A 288 19.63 34.57 -9.11
N ALA A 289 19.38 34.51 -7.80
CA ALA A 289 19.11 35.71 -6.99
C ALA A 289 20.30 36.68 -6.95
N VAL A 290 21.53 36.16 -6.86
CA VAL A 290 22.76 36.99 -6.91
C VAL A 290 22.89 37.67 -8.27
N ILE A 291 22.72 36.93 -9.38
CA ILE A 291 22.78 37.50 -10.73
C ILE A 291 21.69 38.57 -10.90
N PHE A 292 20.46 38.27 -10.47
CA PHE A 292 19.35 39.20 -10.53
C PHE A 292 19.63 40.48 -9.74
N ALA A 293 20.20 40.39 -8.54
CA ALA A 293 20.59 41.54 -7.74
C ALA A 293 21.66 42.40 -8.43
N VAL A 294 22.64 41.80 -9.10
CA VAL A 294 23.66 42.53 -9.88
C VAL A 294 23.01 43.26 -11.06
N VAL A 295 22.12 42.60 -11.80
CA VAL A 295 21.41 43.23 -12.94
C VAL A 295 20.56 44.40 -12.48
N VAL A 296 19.79 44.25 -11.38
CA VAL A 296 18.97 45.32 -10.81
C VAL A 296 19.84 46.52 -10.41
N ASN A 297 20.99 46.29 -9.78
CA ASN A 297 21.90 47.37 -9.41
C ASN A 297 22.50 48.08 -10.65
N LEU A 298 22.87 47.35 -11.70
CA LEU A 298 23.37 47.95 -12.95
C LEU A 298 22.30 48.81 -13.63
N VAL A 299 21.06 48.31 -13.70
CA VAL A 299 19.93 49.06 -14.27
C VAL A 299 19.60 50.29 -13.43
N SER A 300 19.61 50.16 -12.10
CA SER A 300 19.39 51.28 -11.18
C SER A 300 20.44 52.38 -11.36
N ASN A 301 21.72 52.00 -11.46
CA ASN A 301 22.81 52.95 -11.70
C ASN A 301 22.66 53.63 -13.07
N TRP A 302 22.35 52.86 -14.12
CA TRP A 302 22.11 53.43 -15.46
C TRP A 302 20.94 54.41 -15.48
N LEU A 303 19.81 54.06 -14.85
CA LEU A 303 18.66 54.96 -14.71
C LEU A 303 19.02 56.23 -13.94
N TYR A 304 19.78 56.10 -12.86
CA TYR A 304 20.24 57.25 -12.07
C TYR A 304 21.09 58.21 -12.91
N GLU A 305 22.01 57.69 -13.73
CA GLU A 305 22.82 58.51 -14.64
C GLU A 305 21.98 59.21 -15.70
N VAL A 306 21.00 58.52 -16.30
CA VAL A 306 20.09 59.12 -17.30
C VAL A 306 19.26 60.25 -16.68
N ILE A 307 18.72 60.05 -15.46
CA ILE A 307 17.92 61.08 -14.77
C ILE A 307 18.77 62.28 -14.37
N LYS A 308 20.02 62.07 -13.94
CA LYS A 308 20.93 63.13 -13.51
C LYS A 308 21.51 63.93 -14.70
N GLY A 309 21.56 63.34 -15.89
CA GLY A 309 22.03 63.98 -17.12
C GLY A 309 20.97 64.81 -17.87
N ILE A 310 19.73 64.85 -17.37
CA ILE A 310 18.63 65.73 -17.80
C ILE A 310 18.56 66.92 -16.85
#